data_AF-A0A1B1S906-F1
#
_entry.id   AF-A0A1B1S906-F1
#
_cell.length_a   1.000
_cell.length_b   1.000
_cell.length_c   1.000
_cell.angle_alpha   90.00
_cell.angle_beta   90.00
_cell.angle_gamma   90.00
#
_symmetry.space_group_name_H-M   'P 1'
#
loop_
_entity.id
_entity.type
_entity.pdbx_description
1 polymer ?
#
loop_
_entity_poly.entity_id
_entity_poly.type
_entity_poly.pdbx_seq_one_letter_code
_entity_poly.pdbx_strand_id
1 'polypeptide(L)'
;MKSTVTGKNVTLVPEQKATLIYATGDINVTSVDYNDNPLAWKSRRLMFRNAMLPTVVSRMEEYYGYTFTLDSSLVSERLTGMISR
;
A
#
# COMPACT_ATOMS: atom_id res chain seq x y z
N MET A 1 21.54 4.26 -16.16
CA MET A 1 22.14 4.05 -14.83
C MET A 1 22.55 2.59 -14.71
N LYS A 2 23.81 2.28 -14.37
CA LYS A 2 24.25 0.91 -14.05
C LYS A 2 24.15 0.74 -12.53
N SER A 3 23.46 -0.31 -12.08
CA SER A 3 23.38 -0.66 -10.66
C SER A 3 24.73 -1.22 -10.21
N THR A 4 25.34 -0.63 -9.19
CA THR A 4 26.57 -1.13 -8.57
C THR A 4 26.19 -2.20 -7.55
N VAL A 5 26.67 -3.43 -7.71
CA VAL A 5 26.43 -4.51 -6.75
C VAL A 5 27.26 -4.23 -5.49
N THR A 6 26.59 -3.86 -4.39
CA THR A 6 27.23 -3.43 -3.14
C THR A 6 27.49 -4.57 -2.15
N GLY A 7 27.08 -5.80 -2.45
CA GLY A 7 27.20 -6.97 -1.54
C GLY A 7 26.24 -6.94 -0.34
N LYS A 8 25.38 -5.91 -0.23
CA LYS A 8 24.36 -5.81 0.81
C LYS A 8 23.29 -6.89 0.62
N ASN A 9 22.96 -7.59 1.70
CA ASN A 9 21.86 -8.55 1.76
C ASN A 9 20.94 -8.21 2.93
N VAL A 10 19.67 -8.60 2.82
CA VAL A 10 18.69 -8.50 3.90
C VAL A 10 17.93 -9.81 3.98
N THR A 11 17.66 -10.27 5.20
CA THR A 11 16.74 -11.39 5.44
C THR A 11 15.38 -10.80 5.77
N LEU A 12 14.35 -11.22 5.04
CA LEU A 12 12.97 -10.82 5.32
C LEU A 12 12.30 -11.87 6.20
N VAL A 13 11.52 -11.41 7.15
CA VAL A 13 10.51 -12.24 7.83
C VAL A 13 9.14 -12.06 7.15
N PRO A 14 8.15 -12.93 7.41
CA PRO A 14 6.80 -12.72 6.91
C PRO A 14 6.29 -11.29 7.21
N GLU A 15 5.45 -10.76 6.31
CA GLU A 15 4.88 -9.41 6.39
C GLU A 15 5.88 -8.26 6.25
N GLN A 16 7.05 -8.51 5.65
CA GLN A 16 8.00 -7.45 5.28
C GLN A 16 8.22 -7.35 3.77
N LYS A 17 8.50 -6.13 3.30
CA LYS A 17 8.94 -5.82 1.94
C LYS A 17 10.28 -5.10 1.97
N ALA A 18 11.14 -5.44 1.01
CA ALA A 18 12.39 -4.72 0.74
C ALA A 18 12.25 -3.88 -0.53
N THR A 19 12.65 -2.61 -0.45
CA THR A 19 12.72 -1.70 -1.60
C THR A 19 14.18 -1.30 -1.82
N LEU A 20 14.71 -1.58 -3.01
CA LEU A 20 16.05 -1.16 -3.41
C LEU A 20 16.02 0.32 -3.86
N ILE A 21 16.83 1.15 -3.20
CA ILE A 21 17.06 2.54 -3.59
C ILE A 21 18.21 2.56 -4.59
N TYR A 22 17.89 2.56 -5.89
CA TYR A 22 18.89 2.46 -6.97
C TYR A 22 19.96 3.56 -6.94
N ALA A 23 19.65 4.74 -6.42
CA ALA A 23 20.59 5.86 -6.36
C ALA A 23 21.75 5.61 -5.37
N THR A 24 21.50 4.93 -4.26
CA THR A 24 22.48 4.70 -3.19
C THR A 24 22.91 3.23 -3.07
N GLY A 25 22.13 2.31 -3.62
CA GLY A 25 22.30 0.87 -3.43
C GLY A 25 21.87 0.40 -2.03
N ASP A 26 21.09 1.21 -1.30
CA ASP A 26 20.51 0.82 -0.01
C ASP A 26 19.24 -0.01 -0.19
N ILE A 27 18.99 -0.90 0.78
CA ILE A 27 17.79 -1.72 0.83
C ILE A 27 16.98 -1.27 2.04
N ASN A 28 15.81 -0.67 1.80
CA ASN A 28 14.91 -0.28 2.86
C ASN A 28 13.92 -1.41 3.14
N VAL A 29 13.84 -1.88 4.39
CA VAL A 29 12.90 -2.92 4.80
C VAL A 29 11.76 -2.27 5.58
N THR A 30 10.53 -2.52 5.13
CA THR A 30 9.32 -1.97 5.74
C THR A 30 8.30 -3.09 5.94
N SER A 31 7.34 -2.89 6.83
CA SER A 31 6.21 -3.83 6.96
C SER A 31 5.31 -3.69 5.73
N VAL A 32 4.71 -4.81 5.31
CA VAL A 32 3.71 -4.86 4.25
C VAL A 32 2.40 -4.33 4.82
N ASP A 33 1.87 -3.25 4.24
CA ASP A 33 0.50 -2.79 4.49
C ASP A 33 -0.50 -3.81 3.88
N TYR A 34 -1.66 -3.98 4.50
CA TYR A 34 -2.76 -4.79 3.96
C TYR A 34 -3.12 -4.44 2.51
N ASN A 35 -2.98 -3.16 2.12
CA ASN A 35 -3.21 -2.67 0.77
C ASN A 35 -1.93 -2.54 -0.06
N ASP A 36 -0.75 -2.90 0.45
CA ASP A 36 0.47 -3.00 -0.37
C ASP A 36 0.32 -4.09 -1.44
N ASN A 37 -0.59 -5.04 -1.23
CA ASN A 37 -0.96 -6.08 -2.18
C ASN A 37 0.29 -6.63 -2.90
N PRO A 38 1.26 -7.19 -2.17
CA PRO A 38 2.53 -7.64 -2.77
C PRO A 38 2.33 -8.70 -3.86
N LEU A 39 1.14 -9.29 -3.93
CA LEU A 39 0.65 -10.12 -5.02
C LEU A 39 -0.43 -9.36 -5.82
N ALA A 40 -0.13 -8.16 -6.33
CA ALA A 40 -1.04 -7.26 -7.03
C ALA A 40 -1.85 -7.92 -8.17
N TRP A 41 -1.35 -9.05 -8.69
CA TRP A 41 -1.98 -9.89 -9.72
C TRP A 41 -2.97 -10.93 -9.18
N LYS A 42 -2.97 -11.23 -7.88
CA LYS A 42 -3.70 -12.35 -7.27
C LYS A 42 -4.98 -11.93 -6.52
N SER A 43 -5.11 -10.68 -6.10
CA SER A 43 -6.34 -10.20 -5.46
C SER A 43 -6.60 -8.73 -5.79
N ARG A 44 -7.64 -8.47 -6.58
CA ARG A 44 -8.19 -7.12 -6.78
C ARG A 44 -9.07 -6.71 -5.59
N ARG A 45 -8.46 -6.63 -4.41
CA ARG A 45 -9.16 -6.41 -3.13
C ARG A 45 -8.49 -5.28 -2.35
N LEU A 46 -9.30 -4.37 -1.83
CA LEU A 46 -8.92 -3.37 -0.84
C LEU A 46 -9.42 -3.83 0.53
N MET A 47 -8.60 -3.69 1.55
CA MET A 47 -8.93 -4.06 2.92
C MET A 47 -8.73 -2.87 3.85
N PHE A 48 -9.75 -2.56 4.64
CA PHE A 48 -9.74 -1.44 5.58
C PHE A 48 -10.01 -1.97 6.98
N ARG A 49 -9.19 -1.57 7.95
CA ARG A 49 -9.39 -1.88 9.36
C ARG A 49 -9.43 -0.58 10.13
N ASN A 50 -10.62 -0.20 10.57
CA ASN A 50 -10.84 1.02 11.34
C ASN A 50 -10.26 2.27 10.64
N ALA A 51 -10.35 2.32 9.31
CA ALA A 51 -9.78 3.40 8.50
C ALA A 51 -10.75 4.57 8.43
N MET A 52 -10.25 5.80 8.51
CA MET A 52 -11.07 7.01 8.31
C MET A 52 -11.60 7.04 6.88
N LEU A 53 -12.88 7.41 6.69
CA LEU A 53 -13.49 7.44 5.35
C LEU A 53 -12.71 8.28 4.32
N PRO A 54 -12.10 9.45 4.64
CA PRO A 54 -11.22 10.15 3.70
C PRO A 54 -10.06 9.29 3.17
N THR A 55 -9.44 8.47 4.04
CA THR A 55 -8.38 7.54 3.65
C THR A 55 -8.90 6.42 2.76
N VAL A 56 -10.10 5.90 3.07
CA VAL A 56 -10.77 4.89 2.24
C VAL A 56 -11.05 5.44 0.85
N VAL A 57 -11.62 6.63 0.77
CA VAL A 57 -11.94 7.31 -0.50
C VAL A 57 -10.67 7.53 -1.32
N SER A 58 -9.64 8.16 -0.75
CA SER A 58 -8.37 8.39 -1.45
C SER A 58 -7.78 7.08 -1.99
N ARG A 59 -7.86 5.99 -1.23
CA ARG A 59 -7.36 4.68 -1.69
C ARG A 59 -8.22 4.09 -2.82
N MET A 60 -9.54 4.29 -2.79
CA MET A 60 -10.44 3.91 -3.87
C MET A 60 -10.18 4.74 -5.14
N GLU A 61 -9.88 6.03 -5.01
CA GLU A 61 -9.55 6.91 -6.13
C GLU A 61 -8.26 6.46 -6.83
N GLU A 62 -7.20 6.19 -6.06
CA GLU A 62 -5.94 5.61 -6.57
C GLU A 62 -6.17 4.27 -7.27
N TYR A 63 -7.00 3.41 -6.67
CA TYR A 63 -7.17 2.04 -7.13
C TYR A 63 -8.05 1.92 -8.39
N TYR A 64 -9.13 2.69 -8.47
CA TYR A 64 -10.08 2.62 -9.57
C TYR A 64 -9.90 3.72 -10.62
N GLY A 65 -9.10 4.76 -10.33
CA GLY A 65 -8.86 5.88 -11.26
C GLY A 65 -10.06 6.81 -11.42
N TYR A 66 -10.94 6.88 -10.42
CA TYR A 66 -12.10 7.78 -10.37
C TYR A 66 -11.96 8.76 -9.22
N THR A 67 -12.69 9.88 -9.29
CA THR A 67 -12.84 10.82 -8.17
C THR A 67 -14.18 10.59 -7.49
N PHE A 68 -14.20 10.60 -6.16
CA PHE A 68 -15.43 10.52 -5.37
C PHE A 68 -15.66 11.84 -4.64
N THR A 69 -16.94 12.15 -4.37
CA THR A 69 -17.30 13.24 -3.46
C THR A 69 -17.68 12.63 -2.12
N LEU A 70 -17.02 13.05 -1.05
CA LEU A 70 -17.35 12.66 0.32
C LEU A 70 -18.16 13.79 0.98
N ASP A 71 -19.33 13.46 1.51
CA ASP A 71 -20.12 14.37 2.33
C ASP A 71 -19.32 14.76 3.59
N SER A 72 -19.31 16.06 3.92
CA SER A 72 -18.53 16.57 5.06
C SER A 72 -18.96 15.96 6.40
N SER A 73 -20.22 15.54 6.53
CA SER A 73 -20.73 14.84 7.71
C SER A 73 -20.10 13.47 7.94
N LEU A 74 -19.52 12.86 6.90
CA LEU A 74 -18.94 11.51 6.93
C LEU A 74 -17.42 11.51 7.14
N VAL A 75 -16.77 12.68 7.22
CA VAL A 75 -15.31 12.80 7.29
C VAL A 75 -14.72 12.11 8.54
N SER A 76 -15.46 12.07 9.64
CA SER A 76 -15.05 11.42 10.89
C SER A 76 -15.41 9.94 10.99
N GLU A 77 -16.19 9.42 10.05
CA GLU A 77 -16.64 8.03 10.06
C GLU A 77 -15.50 7.07 9.71
N ARG A 78 -15.64 5.83 10.18
CA ARG A 78 -14.61 4.80 10.03
C ARG A 78 -15.17 3.55 9.39
N LEU A 79 -14.38 2.95 8.50
CA LEU A 79 -14.72 1.71 7.82
C LEU A 79 -13.82 0.56 8.30
N THR A 80 -14.46 -0.56 8.62
CA THR A 80 -13.82 -1.87 8.68
C THR A 80 -14.51 -2.77 7.67
N GLY A 81 -13.78 -3.26 6.68
CA GLY A 81 -14.38 -4.05 5.62
C GLY A 81 -13.42 -4.34 4.48
N MET A 82 -13.96 -5.05 3.48
CA MET A 82 -13.25 -5.43 2.27
C MET A 82 -14.06 -4.96 1.07
N ILE A 83 -13.39 -4.34 0.11
CA ILE A 83 -13.96 -3.97 -1.18
C ILE A 83 -13.27 -4.86 -2.22
N SER A 84 -14.05 -5.76 -2.84
CA SER A 84 -13.62 -6.59 -3.95
C SER A 84 -14.45 -6.28 -5.19
N ARG A 85 -13.88 -6.50 -6.36
CA ARG A 85 -14.63 -6.50 -7.62
C ARG A 85 -15.56 -7.70 -7.71
#